data_AF-A0A7J6DL51-F1
#
_entry.id   AF-A0A7J6DL51-F1
#
_cell.length_a   1.000
_cell.length_b   1.000
_cell.length_c   1.000
_cell.angle_alpha   90.00
_cell.angle_beta   90.00
_cell.angle_gamma   90.00
#
_symmetry.space_group_name_H-M   'P 1'
#
loop_
_entity.id
_entity.type
_entity.pdbx_description
1 polymer ?
#
loop_
_entity_poly.entity_id
_entity_poly.type
_entity_poly.pdbx_seq_one_letter_code
_entity_poly.pdbx_strand_id
1 'polypeptide(L)'
;MIKNNCMLGIGSGQPNRRESLRIALKKAGDEAKGAALASDAFFPFAWKDVVEEACENGIGVIAEPGGSIRDGDAIDCCNKYGVSLVFTRVTNSGHQI
;
A
#
# COMPACT_ATOMS: atom_id res chain seq x y z
N MET A 1 -6.79 0.10 -4.77
CA MET A 1 -5.94 0.73 -5.81
C MET A 1 -6.81 1.59 -6.70
N ILE A 2 -6.40 2.84 -6.91
CA ILE A 2 -7.23 3.88 -7.55
C ILE A 2 -6.34 4.71 -8.48
N LYS A 3 -6.88 5.14 -9.63
CA LYS A 3 -6.26 6.10 -10.55
C LYS A 3 -7.37 6.89 -11.24
N ASN A 4 -7.18 8.20 -11.46
CA ASN A 4 -8.19 9.08 -12.10
C ASN A 4 -9.60 8.99 -11.47
N ASN A 5 -9.68 8.98 -10.13
CA ASN A 5 -10.92 8.77 -9.36
C ASN A 5 -11.68 7.46 -9.67
N CYS A 6 -11.04 6.51 -10.37
CA CYS A 6 -11.62 5.21 -10.68
C CYS A 6 -10.91 4.11 -9.89
N MET A 7 -11.70 3.19 -9.36
CA MET A 7 -11.20 2.04 -8.63
C MET A 7 -10.71 0.97 -9.61
N LEU A 8 -9.41 0.69 -9.60
CA LEU A 8 -8.80 -0.30 -10.48
C LEU A 8 -8.81 -1.71 -9.87
N GLY A 9 -8.75 -1.79 -8.55
CA GLY A 9 -8.72 -3.07 -7.86
C GLY A 9 -8.84 -2.98 -6.34
N ILE A 10 -9.61 -3.91 -5.78
CA ILE A 10 -9.68 -4.21 -4.35
C ILE A 10 -9.33 -5.68 -4.15
N GLY A 11 -8.43 -5.93 -3.19
CA GLY A 11 -8.30 -7.20 -2.50
C GLY A 11 -8.80 -7.03 -1.06
N SER A 12 -9.96 -7.60 -0.74
CA SER A 12 -10.57 -7.58 0.60
C SER A 12 -10.85 -9.01 1.04
N GLY A 13 -10.80 -9.27 2.35
CA GLY A 13 -11.13 -10.58 2.93
C GLY A 13 -10.09 -11.69 2.69
N GLN A 14 -8.85 -11.34 2.38
CA GLN A 14 -7.76 -12.30 2.24
C GLN A 14 -7.04 -12.53 3.57
N PRO A 15 -6.49 -13.74 3.80
CA PRO A 15 -5.78 -14.07 5.05
C PRO A 15 -4.48 -13.27 5.24
N ASN A 16 -3.91 -12.70 4.18
CA ASN A 16 -2.77 -11.80 4.27
C ASN A 16 -2.87 -10.62 3.28
N ARG A 17 -2.15 -9.54 3.59
CA ARG A 17 -2.17 -8.26 2.83
C ARG A 17 -1.50 -8.39 1.46
N ARG A 18 -0.56 -9.33 1.29
CA ARG A 18 0.16 -9.54 0.03
C ARG A 18 -0.74 -10.10 -1.06
N GLU A 19 -1.57 -11.09 -0.72
CA GLU A 19 -2.57 -11.61 -1.66
C GLU A 19 -3.62 -10.55 -2.04
N SER A 20 -3.96 -9.67 -1.09
CA SER A 20 -4.83 -8.52 -1.38
C SER A 20 -4.22 -7.57 -2.42
N LEU A 21 -2.93 -7.26 -2.30
CA LEU A 21 -2.20 -6.46 -3.29
C LEU A 21 -2.16 -7.16 -4.66
N ARG A 22 -1.81 -8.46 -4.70
CA ARG A 22 -1.73 -9.22 -5.96
C ARG A 22 -3.05 -9.30 -6.70
N ILE A 23 -4.15 -9.47 -6.00
CA ILE A 23 -5.49 -9.42 -6.59
C ILE A 23 -5.77 -8.03 -7.17
N ALA A 24 -5.41 -6.96 -6.46
CA ALA A 24 -5.60 -5.59 -6.94
C ALA A 24 -4.73 -5.29 -8.17
N LEU A 25 -3.46 -5.69 -8.16
CA LEU A 25 -2.53 -5.57 -9.29
C LEU A 25 -3.04 -6.35 -10.51
N LYS A 26 -3.46 -7.61 -10.32
CA LYS A 26 -4.00 -8.44 -11.40
C LYS A 26 -5.25 -7.82 -12.03
N LYS A 27 -6.12 -7.20 -11.23
CA LYS A 27 -7.32 -6.50 -11.75
C LYS A 27 -6.95 -5.19 -12.46
N ALA A 28 -5.99 -4.45 -11.94
CA ALA A 28 -5.56 -3.18 -12.51
C ALA A 28 -4.75 -3.35 -13.81
N GLY A 29 -4.00 -4.45 -13.95
CA GLY A 29 -3.13 -4.68 -15.10
C GLY A 29 -2.14 -3.52 -15.28
N ASP A 30 -1.96 -3.08 -16.53
CA ASP A 30 -1.05 -1.97 -16.86
C ASP A 30 -1.44 -0.63 -16.24
N GLU A 31 -2.72 -0.45 -15.89
CA GLU A 31 -3.21 0.79 -15.26
C GLU A 31 -2.71 0.96 -13.82
N ALA A 32 -2.12 -0.09 -13.21
CA ALA A 32 -1.49 -0.01 -11.90
C ALA A 32 -0.34 1.00 -11.85
N LYS A 33 0.35 1.23 -12.98
CA LYS A 33 1.48 2.18 -13.03
C LYS A 33 1.01 3.60 -12.75
N GLY A 34 1.64 4.23 -11.77
CA GLY A 34 1.28 5.56 -11.26
C GLY A 34 -0.02 5.60 -10.46
N ALA A 35 -0.65 4.45 -10.17
CA ALA A 35 -1.84 4.42 -9.33
C ALA A 35 -1.50 4.66 -7.85
N ALA A 36 -2.53 5.00 -7.07
CA ALA A 36 -2.46 5.08 -5.62
C ALA A 36 -2.93 3.77 -4.98
N LEU A 37 -2.17 3.28 -4.00
CA LEU A 37 -2.52 2.18 -3.13
C LEU A 37 -2.93 2.74 -1.76
N ALA A 38 -4.05 2.27 -1.21
CA ALA A 38 -4.51 2.65 0.13
C ALA A 38 -4.70 1.39 0.96
N SER A 39 -4.22 1.43 2.21
CA SER A 39 -4.37 0.38 3.21
C SER A 39 -5.11 0.93 4.44
N ASP A 40 -5.99 0.10 5.01
CA ASP A 40 -6.80 0.41 6.19
C ASP A 40 -6.06 0.20 7.52
N ALA A 41 -4.89 -0.43 7.47
CA ALA A 41 -3.98 -0.65 8.58
C ALA A 41 -2.53 -0.63 8.10
N PHE A 42 -1.60 -0.47 9.05
CA PHE A 42 -0.18 -0.33 8.75
C PHE A 42 0.43 -1.62 8.16
N PHE A 43 1.53 -1.47 7.43
CA PHE A 43 2.35 -2.58 6.95
C PHE A 43 3.36 -3.02 8.02
N PRO A 44 3.31 -4.28 8.48
CA PRO A 44 4.23 -4.78 9.52
C PRO A 44 5.66 -4.97 9.01
N PHE A 45 5.82 -5.18 7.70
CA PHE A 45 7.09 -5.33 7.01
C PHE A 45 7.03 -4.60 5.67
N ALA A 46 8.09 -3.86 5.33
CA ALA A 46 8.19 -3.18 4.04
C ALA A 46 8.99 -4.01 3.02
N TRP A 47 10.21 -4.42 3.39
CA TRP A 47 11.12 -5.19 2.55
C TRP A 47 10.67 -6.63 2.36
N LYS A 48 10.75 -7.12 1.13
CA LYS A 48 10.30 -8.44 0.69
C LYS A 48 8.83 -8.70 1.01
N ASP A 49 8.02 -7.65 1.12
CA ASP A 49 6.59 -7.70 1.43
C ASP A 49 5.80 -6.65 0.62
N VAL A 50 4.57 -6.34 1.05
CA VAL A 50 3.57 -5.57 0.30
C VAL A 50 4.07 -4.22 -0.19
N VAL A 51 4.84 -3.47 0.62
CA VAL A 51 5.33 -2.15 0.25
C VAL A 51 6.32 -2.26 -0.92
N GLU A 52 7.33 -3.12 -0.80
CA GLU A 52 8.30 -3.33 -1.87
C GLU A 52 7.64 -3.88 -3.14
N GLU A 53 6.74 -4.86 -3.02
CA GLU A 53 6.03 -5.41 -4.18
C GLU A 53 5.16 -4.36 -4.88
N ALA A 54 4.52 -3.45 -4.14
CA ALA A 54 3.78 -2.33 -4.72
C ALA A 54 4.70 -1.37 -5.48
N CYS A 55 5.84 -1.01 -4.89
CA CYS A 55 6.84 -0.15 -5.51
C CYS A 55 7.40 -0.75 -6.81
N GLU A 56 7.76 -2.05 -6.80
CA GLU A 56 8.26 -2.77 -7.97
C GLU A 56 7.24 -2.82 -9.12
N ASN A 57 5.94 -2.79 -8.80
CA ASN A 57 4.87 -2.74 -9.79
C ASN A 57 4.51 -1.32 -10.26
N GLY A 58 5.29 -0.31 -9.86
CA GLY A 58 5.17 1.07 -10.35
C GLY A 58 4.03 1.87 -9.72
N ILE A 59 3.58 1.50 -8.51
CA ILE A 59 2.67 2.34 -7.72
C ILE A 59 3.35 3.68 -7.43
N GLY A 60 2.63 4.79 -7.64
CA GLY A 60 3.19 6.13 -7.44
C GLY A 60 3.02 6.66 -6.02
N VAL A 61 1.97 6.19 -5.33
CA VAL A 61 1.61 6.64 -3.98
C VAL A 61 1.10 5.47 -3.15
N ILE A 62 1.58 5.36 -1.91
CA ILE A 62 1.05 4.44 -0.90
C ILE A 62 0.51 5.27 0.27
N ALA A 63 -0.73 5.01 0.68
CA ALA A 63 -1.36 5.63 1.83
C ALA A 63 -1.71 4.56 2.87
N GLU A 64 -1.28 4.77 4.11
CA GLU A 64 -1.57 3.88 5.24
C GLU A 64 -1.72 4.68 6.55
N PRO A 65 -2.26 4.10 7.63
CA PRO A 65 -2.44 4.82 8.88
C PRO A 65 -1.12 5.21 9.58
N GLY A 66 -0.08 4.40 9.41
CA GLY A 66 1.14 4.44 10.23
C GLY A 66 0.91 3.87 11.63
N GLY A 67 1.91 4.01 12.50
CA GLY A 67 1.91 3.49 13.87
C GLY A 67 2.63 2.15 14.03
N SER A 68 3.33 1.69 12.99
CA SER A 68 4.23 0.54 13.12
C SER A 68 5.52 0.96 13.80
N ILE A 69 6.10 0.06 14.61
CA ILE A 69 7.48 0.20 15.11
C ILE A 69 8.47 0.29 13.93
N ARG A 70 8.06 -0.19 12.75
CA ARG A 70 8.87 -0.26 11.53
C ARG A 70 8.41 0.71 10.43
N ASP A 71 7.70 1.78 10.76
CA ASP A 71 7.31 2.80 9.75
C ASP A 71 8.54 3.37 9.00
N GLY A 72 9.71 3.42 9.67
CA GLY A 72 10.98 3.79 9.03
C GLY A 72 11.36 2.91 7.83
N ASP A 73 11.15 1.59 7.92
CA ASP A 73 11.44 0.67 6.81
C ASP A 73 10.54 0.96 5.60
N ALA A 74 9.28 1.34 5.84
CA ALA A 74 8.34 1.70 4.78
C ALA A 74 8.75 3.01 4.08
N ILE A 75 9.19 4.01 4.86
CA ILE A 75 9.73 5.27 4.33
C ILE A 75 10.96 5.00 3.47
N ASP A 76 11.92 4.23 3.98
CA ASP A 76 13.16 3.91 3.25
C ASP A 76 12.89 3.14 1.96
N CYS A 77 11.94 2.18 2.01
CA CYS A 77 11.51 1.44 0.84
C CYS A 77 10.89 2.37 -0.21
N CYS A 78 9.93 3.20 0.18
CA CYS A 78 9.27 4.15 -0.74
C CYS A 78 10.28 5.14 -1.34
N ASN A 79 11.20 5.67 -0.53
CA ASN A 79 12.28 6.56 -1.00
C ASN A 79 13.19 5.87 -2.02
N LYS A 80 13.59 4.62 -1.81
CA LYS A 80 14.44 3.85 -2.74
C LYS A 80 13.80 3.73 -4.13
N TYR A 81 12.48 3.59 -4.20
CA TYR A 81 11.74 3.41 -5.46
C TYR A 81 11.10 4.71 -5.99
N GLY A 82 11.27 5.84 -5.31
CA GLY A 82 10.67 7.12 -5.70
C GLY A 82 9.14 7.16 -5.55
N VAL A 83 8.59 6.40 -4.62
CA VAL A 83 7.15 6.32 -4.32
C VAL A 83 6.82 7.25 -3.17
N SER A 84 5.70 7.97 -3.25
CA SER A 84 5.25 8.82 -2.14
C SER A 84 4.55 7.97 -1.07
N LEU A 85 4.98 8.07 0.18
CA LEU A 85 4.31 7.45 1.32
C LEU A 85 3.52 8.51 2.10
N VAL A 86 2.25 8.23 2.40
CA VAL A 86 1.35 9.14 3.13
C VAL A 86 0.78 8.43 4.35
N PHE A 87 1.02 9.02 5.53
CA PHE A 87 0.41 8.56 6.78
C PHE A 87 -0.92 9.28 7.02
N THR A 88 -2.02 8.53 7.11
CA THR A 88 -3.36 9.08 7.32
C THR A 88 -3.70 9.30 8.80
N ARG A 89 -2.96 8.68 9.73
CA ARG A 89 -3.22 8.68 11.18
C ARG A 89 -4.62 8.19 11.59
N VAL A 90 -5.32 7.53 10.68
CA VAL A 90 -6.66 6.97 10.91
C VAL A 90 -6.59 5.49 10.67
N THR A 91 -6.70 4.70 11.75
CA THR A 91 -6.84 3.25 11.67
C THR A 91 -8.30 2.85 11.84
N ASN A 92 -8.80 1.90 11.05
CA ASN A 92 -10.16 1.37 11.21
C ASN A 92 -10.27 0.39 12.40
N SER A 93 -9.15 0.11 13.09
CA SER A 93 -9.06 -0.84 14.21
C SER A 93 -9.51 -0.29 15.57
N GLY A 94 -10.07 0.92 15.64
CA GLY A 94 -10.66 1.45 16.88
C GLY A 94 -9.69 1.81 18.01
N HIS A 95 -8.37 1.82 17.78
CA HIS A 95 -7.39 2.25 18.77
C HIS A 95 -6.67 3.52 18.29
N GLN A 96 -7.04 4.66 18.88
CA GLN A 96 -6.31 5.92 18.73
C GLN A 96 -5.28 6.02 19.86
N ILE A 97 -4.02 6.28 19.51
CA ILE A 97 -2.99 6.81 20.41
C ILE A 97 -2.83 8.31 20.14
#